data_AF-A0A6U4VPR4-F1
#
_entry.id   AF-A0A6U4VPR4-F1
#
_cell.length_a   1.000
_cell.length_b   1.000
_cell.length_c   1.000
_cell.angle_alpha   90.00
_cell.angle_beta   90.00
_cell.angle_gamma   90.00
#
_symmetry.space_group_name_H-M   'P 1'
#
loop_
_entity.id
_entity.type
_entity.pdbx_description
1 polymer ?
#
loop_
_entity_poly.entity_id
_entity_poly.type
_entity_poly.pdbx_seq_one_letter_code
_entity_poly.pdbx_strand_id
1 'polypeptide(L)'
;GSEALVQRSRENAAFNGLAHKTQFVARNLFEMTPELLVADGVADRWLIDPPREGAFALSKAVADIAQDPSLAPGWTPPKRIVYVSCNPATLARDAGLLVNLAGYRCTAASAVNMFPHTAHVESIAVFDRSQPA
;
A
#
# COMPACT_ATOMS: atom_id res chain seq x y z
N GLY A 1 -1.89 -5.18 12.57
CA GLY A 1 -2.10 -6.42 11.78
C GLY A 1 -2.40 -7.53 12.75
N SER A 2 -3.26 -8.48 12.40
CA SER A 2 -3.63 -9.58 13.32
C SER A 2 -2.72 -10.78 13.12
N GLU A 3 -2.01 -11.19 14.18
CA GLU A 3 -1.15 -12.38 14.15
C GLU A 3 -1.92 -13.64 13.75
N ALA A 4 -3.17 -13.77 14.17
CA ALA A 4 -4.03 -14.89 13.78
C ALA A 4 -4.27 -14.93 12.25
N LEU A 5 -4.45 -13.78 11.61
CA LEU A 5 -4.62 -13.71 10.15
C LEU A 5 -3.30 -13.98 9.41
N VAL A 6 -2.18 -13.54 9.98
CA VAL A 6 -0.84 -13.82 9.43
C VAL A 6 -0.54 -15.32 9.51
N GLN A 7 -0.89 -15.97 10.62
CA GLN A 7 -0.77 -17.42 10.76
C GLN A 7 -1.62 -18.17 9.74
N ARG A 8 -2.89 -17.78 9.56
CA ARG A 8 -3.76 -18.34 8.52
C ARG A 8 -3.21 -18.15 7.11
N SER A 9 -2.54 -17.02 6.86
CA SER A 9 -1.89 -16.76 5.57
C SER A 9 -0.72 -17.72 5.30
N ARG A 10 0.08 -18.04 6.33
CA ARG A 10 1.15 -19.05 6.24
C ARG A 10 0.59 -20.45 5.95
N GLU A 11 -0.49 -20.83 6.64
CA GLU A 11 -1.19 -22.11 6.42
C GLU A 11 -1.73 -22.22 5.00
N ASN A 12 -2.39 -21.16 4.50
CA ASN A 12 -2.88 -21.10 3.14
C ASN A 12 -1.73 -21.19 2.11
N ALA A 13 -0.61 -20.50 2.35
CA ALA A 13 0.54 -20.58 1.46
C ALA A 13 1.16 -21.98 1.44
N ALA A 14 1.25 -22.66 2.59
CA ALA A 14 1.71 -24.03 2.68
C ALA A 14 0.77 -25.00 1.95
N PHE A 15 -0.54 -24.86 2.18
CA PHE A 15 -1.58 -25.66 1.52
C PHE A 15 -1.51 -25.54 -0.01
N ASN A 16 -1.20 -24.35 -0.53
CA ASN A 16 -1.08 -24.10 -1.97
C ASN A 16 0.35 -24.32 -2.52
N GLY A 17 1.30 -24.82 -1.72
CA GLY A 17 2.69 -25.05 -2.16
C GLY A 17 3.49 -23.77 -2.46
N LEU A 18 3.03 -22.61 -1.98
CA LEU A 18 3.60 -21.28 -2.26
C LEU A 18 4.47 -20.73 -1.13
N ALA A 19 4.63 -21.44 -0.01
CA ALA A 19 5.36 -20.96 1.17
C ALA A 19 6.81 -20.52 0.88
N HIS A 20 7.46 -21.09 -0.15
CA HIS A 20 8.81 -20.71 -0.56
C HIS A 20 8.87 -19.39 -1.38
N LYS A 21 7.71 -18.85 -1.77
CA LYS A 21 7.57 -17.60 -2.55
C LYS A 21 6.93 -16.47 -1.75
N THR A 22 6.52 -16.72 -0.52
CA THR A 22 5.76 -15.77 0.29
C THR A 22 6.38 -15.61 1.67
N GLN A 23 6.34 -14.37 2.17
CA GLN A 23 6.68 -14.04 3.54
C GLN A 23 5.52 -13.23 4.12
N PHE A 24 5.18 -13.50 5.38
CA PHE A 24 4.07 -12.84 6.06
C PHE A 24 4.53 -12.24 7.37
N VAL A 25 4.15 -10.99 7.59
CA VAL A 25 4.49 -10.22 8.78
C VAL A 25 3.28 -9.42 9.26
N ALA A 26 3.11 -9.37 10.59
CA ALA A 26 2.10 -8.50 11.18
C ALA A 26 2.66 -7.07 11.29
N ARG A 27 1.92 -6.12 10.70
CA ARG A 27 2.22 -4.69 10.77
C ARG A 27 0.99 -3.89 11.10
N ASN A 28 1.16 -2.77 11.78
CA ASN A 28 0.11 -1.78 11.98
C ASN A 28 0.25 -0.67 10.93
N LEU A 29 -0.65 -0.64 9.95
CA LEU A 29 -0.61 0.34 8.86
C LEU A 29 -0.76 1.79 9.35
N PHE A 30 -1.29 2.00 10.56
CA PHE A 30 -1.43 3.32 11.17
C PHE A 30 -0.16 3.84 11.84
N GLU A 31 0.84 2.98 12.03
CA GLU A 31 2.10 3.30 12.72
C GLU A 31 3.30 3.17 11.77
N MET A 32 3.06 3.09 10.47
CA MET A 32 4.14 2.99 9.48
C MET A 32 5.02 4.24 9.51
N THR A 33 6.32 4.01 9.58
CA THR A 33 7.36 5.02 9.50
C THR A 33 8.33 4.68 8.37
N PRO A 34 9.18 5.63 7.93
CA PRO A 34 10.26 5.33 7.00
C PRO A 34 11.13 4.14 7.43
N GLU A 35 11.48 4.06 8.70
CA GLU A 35 12.34 3.01 9.25
C GLU A 35 11.67 1.63 9.16
N LEU A 36 10.37 1.55 9.47
CA LEU A 36 9.60 0.31 9.34
C LEU A 36 9.46 -0.11 7.87
N LEU A 37 9.25 0.84 6.96
CA LEU A 37 9.21 0.57 5.53
C LEU A 37 10.54 0.01 5.00
N VAL A 38 11.66 0.58 5.45
CA VAL A 38 13.00 0.09 5.09
C VAL A 38 13.22 -1.31 5.62
N ALA A 39 12.81 -1.58 6.87
CA ALA A 39 12.94 -2.90 7.48
C ALA A 39 12.10 -3.97 6.78
N ASP A 40 10.98 -3.60 6.17
CA ASP A 40 10.14 -4.49 5.36
C ASP A 40 10.70 -4.75 3.94
N GLY A 41 11.79 -4.05 3.57
CA GLY A 41 12.53 -4.27 2.34
C GLY A 41 11.97 -3.54 1.12
N VAL A 42 12.40 -3.99 -0.06
CA VAL A 42 12.03 -3.38 -1.36
C VAL A 42 11.14 -4.30 -2.16
N ALA A 43 10.17 -3.72 -2.86
CA ALA A 43 9.34 -4.43 -3.83
C ALA A 43 9.04 -3.52 -5.02
N ASP A 44 9.06 -4.08 -6.24
CA ASP A 44 8.75 -3.32 -7.46
C ASP A 44 7.30 -2.82 -7.51
N ARG A 45 6.38 -3.54 -6.87
CA ARG A 45 4.94 -3.28 -6.94
C ARG A 45 4.26 -3.54 -5.60
N TRP A 46 3.36 -2.65 -5.22
CA TRP A 46 2.53 -2.80 -4.03
C TRP A 46 1.05 -2.96 -4.39
N LEU A 47 0.37 -3.78 -3.58
CA LEU A 47 -1.08 -3.84 -3.49
C LEU A 47 -1.46 -3.43 -2.06
N ILE A 48 -2.29 -2.41 -1.94
CA ILE A 48 -2.74 -1.87 -0.65
C ILE A 48 -4.26 -2.00 -0.61
N ASP A 49 -4.79 -2.63 0.43
CA ASP A 49 -6.22 -2.77 0.71
C ASP A 49 -6.45 -2.50 2.21
N PRO A 50 -6.52 -1.21 2.62
CA PRO A 50 -6.61 -0.83 4.01
C PRO A 50 -8.05 -0.82 4.53
N PRO A 51 -8.25 -0.73 5.86
CA PRO A 51 -9.57 -0.48 6.42
C PRO A 51 -10.10 0.91 6.02
N ARG A 52 -11.33 1.26 6.44
CA ARG A 52 -12.05 2.48 6.00
C ARG A 52 -11.27 3.77 6.28
N GLU A 53 -10.40 3.75 7.29
CA GLU A 53 -9.53 4.85 7.71
C GLU A 53 -8.43 5.15 6.69
N GLY A 54 -8.15 4.26 5.75
CA GLY A 54 -7.08 4.37 4.77
C GLY A 54 -5.71 3.94 5.30
N ALA A 55 -4.67 4.19 4.50
CA ALA A 55 -3.26 3.87 4.78
C ALA A 55 -2.44 5.17 4.85
N PHE A 56 -2.90 6.12 5.65
CA PHE A 56 -2.30 7.45 5.74
C PHE A 56 -0.83 7.40 6.17
N ALA A 57 -0.52 6.70 7.27
CA ALA A 57 0.86 6.65 7.77
C ALA A 57 1.81 5.99 6.77
N LEU A 58 1.35 4.95 6.07
CA LEU A 58 2.10 4.32 4.97
C LEU A 58 2.37 5.33 3.84
N SER A 59 1.33 6.01 3.36
CA SER A 59 1.44 6.99 2.27
C SER A 59 2.32 8.19 2.66
N LYS A 60 2.23 8.61 3.93
CA LYS A 60 3.07 9.65 4.52
C LYS A 60 4.52 9.20 4.61
N ALA A 61 4.81 7.98 5.06
CA ALA A 61 6.18 7.48 5.13
C ALA A 61 6.84 7.41 3.75
N VAL A 62 6.10 7.02 2.70
CA VAL A 62 6.62 7.07 1.31
C VAL A 62 6.86 8.52 0.86
N ALA A 63 5.98 9.45 1.22
CA ALA A 63 6.17 10.88 0.94
C ALA A 63 7.38 11.44 1.69
N ASP A 64 7.53 11.15 2.98
CA ASP A 64 8.64 11.60 3.82
C ASP A 64 9.98 11.12 3.22
N ILE A 65 10.10 9.84 2.83
CA ILE A 65 11.29 9.31 2.14
C ILE A 65 11.54 10.00 0.80
N ALA A 66 10.49 10.29 0.04
CA ALA A 66 10.64 10.95 -1.25
C ALA A 66 11.13 12.40 -1.11
N GLN A 67 10.77 13.08 -0.02
CA GLN A 67 11.21 14.44 0.28
C GLN A 67 12.59 14.47 0.95
N ASP A 68 12.93 13.46 1.75
CA ASP A 68 14.22 13.29 2.38
C ASP A 68 14.75 11.85 2.20
N PRO A 69 15.52 11.58 1.13
CA PRO A 69 16.09 10.27 0.88
C PRO A 69 17.06 9.78 1.96
N SER A 70 17.55 10.66 2.85
CA SER A 70 18.44 10.25 3.94
C SER A 70 17.73 9.43 5.02
N LEU A 71 16.39 9.50 5.09
CA LEU A 71 15.56 8.68 5.97
C LEU A 71 15.55 7.19 5.59
N ALA A 72 15.91 6.88 4.34
CA ALA A 72 15.89 5.50 3.83
C ALA A 72 17.05 5.24 2.84
N PRO A 73 18.32 5.26 3.29
CA PRO A 73 19.47 5.10 2.41
C PRO A 73 19.44 3.76 1.68
N GLY A 74 19.51 3.80 0.34
CA GLY A 74 19.52 2.59 -0.50
C GLY A 74 18.15 1.91 -0.66
N TRP A 75 17.08 2.44 -0.08
CA TRP A 75 15.73 1.94 -0.29
C TRP A 75 15.13 2.52 -1.57
N THR A 76 14.43 1.69 -2.32
CA THR A 76 13.77 2.10 -3.57
C THR A 76 12.25 2.04 -3.43
N PRO A 77 11.53 3.12 -3.75
CA PRO A 77 10.07 3.11 -3.76
C PRO A 77 9.53 2.17 -4.85
N PRO A 78 8.33 1.60 -4.67
CA PRO A 78 7.71 0.76 -5.69
C PRO A 78 7.47 1.56 -6.98
N LYS A 79 7.64 0.89 -8.12
CA LYS A 79 7.36 1.48 -9.43
C LYS A 79 5.85 1.67 -9.63
N ARG A 80 5.05 0.79 -9.03
CA ARG A 80 3.59 0.81 -9.11
C ARG A 80 2.94 0.52 -7.76
N ILE A 81 1.94 1.30 -7.41
CA ILE A 81 1.04 1.05 -6.27
C ILE A 81 -0.37 0.86 -6.82
N VAL A 82 -0.99 -0.27 -6.51
CA VAL A 82 -2.43 -0.48 -6.70
C VAL A 82 -3.08 -0.32 -5.34
N TYR A 83 -3.99 0.64 -5.23
CA TYR A 83 -4.68 0.97 -3.99
C TYR A 83 -6.16 0.64 -4.14
N VAL A 84 -6.63 -0.31 -3.34
CA VAL A 84 -8.05 -0.68 -3.20
C VAL A 84 -8.61 0.04 -1.98
N SER A 85 -9.83 0.56 -2.06
CA SER A 85 -10.46 1.26 -0.94
C SER A 85 -11.98 1.22 -1.00
N CYS A 86 -12.56 0.87 0.14
CA CYS A 86 -13.99 0.96 0.43
C CYS A 86 -14.46 2.37 0.83
N ASN A 87 -13.55 3.35 0.86
CA ASN A 87 -13.83 4.73 1.23
C ASN A 87 -13.09 5.71 0.30
N PRO A 88 -13.79 6.22 -0.74
CA PRO A 88 -13.19 7.15 -1.71
C PRO A 88 -12.56 8.40 -1.09
N ALA A 89 -13.06 8.86 0.07
CA ALA A 89 -12.54 10.06 0.72
C ALA A 89 -11.15 9.83 1.32
N THR A 90 -10.92 8.70 2.00
CA THR A 90 -9.60 8.38 2.55
C THR A 90 -8.62 7.98 1.46
N LEU A 91 -9.09 7.30 0.39
CA LEU A 91 -8.29 7.11 -0.82
C LEU A 91 -7.80 8.44 -1.41
N ALA A 92 -8.69 9.44 -1.57
CA ALA A 92 -8.32 10.73 -2.14
C ALA A 92 -7.28 11.48 -1.27
N ARG A 93 -7.43 11.44 0.07
CA ARG A 93 -6.47 12.00 1.02
C ARG A 93 -5.08 11.37 0.85
N ASP A 94 -5.03 10.03 0.83
CA ASP A 94 -3.78 9.28 0.79
C ASP A 94 -3.11 9.42 -0.59
N ALA A 95 -3.91 9.39 -1.66
CA ALA A 95 -3.47 9.70 -3.02
C ALA A 95 -2.85 11.10 -3.15
N GLY A 96 -3.37 12.08 -2.39
CA GLY A 96 -2.81 13.43 -2.34
C GLY A 96 -1.34 13.44 -1.89
N LEU A 97 -0.97 12.59 -0.92
CA LEU A 97 0.43 12.44 -0.50
C LEU A 97 1.26 11.77 -1.60
N LEU A 98 0.74 10.67 -2.17
CA LEU A 98 1.45 9.90 -3.19
C LEU A 98 1.75 10.75 -4.44
N VAL A 99 0.77 11.51 -4.91
CA VAL A 99 0.88 12.31 -6.13
C VAL A 99 1.70 13.57 -5.90
N ASN A 100 1.39 14.34 -4.85
CA ASN A 100 1.97 15.66 -4.70
C ASN A 100 3.33 15.66 -3.99
N LEU A 101 3.63 14.64 -3.19
CA LEU A 101 4.85 14.59 -2.37
C LEU A 101 5.74 13.37 -2.67
N ALA A 102 5.16 12.25 -3.12
CA ALA A 102 5.94 11.04 -3.38
C ALA A 102 6.29 10.81 -4.87
N GLY A 103 5.92 11.73 -5.77
CA GLY A 103 6.30 11.68 -7.18
C GLY A 103 5.59 10.61 -8.01
N TYR A 104 4.41 10.14 -7.56
CA TYR A 104 3.59 9.24 -8.34
C TYR A 104 2.60 9.99 -9.22
N ARG A 105 2.11 9.32 -10.28
CA ARG A 105 0.98 9.78 -11.08
C ARG A 105 -0.15 8.76 -10.98
N CYS A 106 -1.36 9.22 -10.72
CA CYS A 106 -2.55 8.38 -10.87
C CYS A 106 -2.77 8.10 -12.36
N THR A 107 -2.59 6.86 -12.79
CA THR A 107 -2.67 6.44 -14.21
C THR A 107 -3.98 5.74 -14.55
N ALA A 108 -4.67 5.19 -13.56
CA ALA A 108 -6.00 4.62 -13.73
C ALA A 108 -6.79 4.72 -12.41
N ALA A 109 -8.11 4.87 -12.53
CA ALA A 109 -9.02 4.74 -11.41
C ALA A 109 -10.31 4.05 -11.88
N SER A 110 -10.90 3.23 -11.02
CA SER A 110 -12.17 2.55 -11.28
C SER A 110 -12.98 2.43 -9.99
N ALA A 111 -14.29 2.30 -10.14
CA ALA A 111 -15.20 2.00 -9.06
C ALA A 111 -15.84 0.63 -9.33
N VAL A 112 -15.96 -0.17 -8.28
CA VAL A 112 -16.59 -1.49 -8.32
C VAL A 112 -17.79 -1.47 -7.38
N ASN A 113 -18.95 -1.83 -7.91
CA ASN A 113 -20.15 -2.02 -7.10
C ASN A 113 -20.16 -3.42 -6.47
N MET A 114 -19.44 -3.60 -5.36
CA MET A 114 -19.44 -4.86 -4.60
C MET A 114 -20.71 -5.05 -3.75
N PHE A 115 -21.44 -3.97 -3.47
CA PHE A 115 -22.60 -3.97 -2.58
C PHE A 115 -23.80 -3.25 -3.22
N PRO A 116 -24.45 -3.88 -4.23
CA PRO A 116 -25.63 -3.30 -4.87
C PRO A 116 -26.70 -2.92 -3.86
N HIS A 117 -27.40 -1.82 -4.15
CA HIS A 117 -28.45 -1.24 -3.28
C HIS A 117 -27.94 -0.70 -1.94
N THR A 118 -26.64 -0.42 -1.82
CA THR A 118 -26.07 0.30 -0.67
C THR A 118 -25.34 1.56 -1.13
N ALA A 119 -25.00 2.43 -0.18
CA ALA A 119 -24.16 3.60 -0.45
C ALA A 119 -22.65 3.26 -0.53
N HIS A 120 -22.26 2.00 -0.34
CA HIS A 120 -20.86 1.59 -0.37
C HIS A 120 -20.36 1.55 -1.82
N VAL A 121 -19.17 2.11 -2.03
CA VAL A 121 -18.48 2.08 -3.30
C VAL A 121 -17.07 1.59 -3.03
N GLU A 122 -16.70 0.48 -3.66
CA GLU A 122 -15.31 0.06 -3.72
C GLU A 122 -14.62 0.82 -4.84
N SER A 123 -13.40 1.24 -4.60
CA SER A 123 -12.60 2.02 -5.54
C SER A 123 -11.21 1.44 -5.66
N ILE A 124 -10.65 1.53 -6.87
CA ILE A 124 -9.30 1.08 -7.18
C ILE A 124 -8.60 2.22 -7.89
N ALA A 125 -7.41 2.59 -7.43
CA ALA A 125 -6.53 3.55 -8.09
C ALA A 125 -5.15 2.93 -8.35
N VAL A 126 -4.57 3.25 -9.51
CA VAL A 126 -3.23 2.82 -9.91
C VAL A 126 -2.33 4.05 -9.94
N PHE A 127 -1.22 3.97 -9.21
CA PHE A 127 -0.22 5.01 -9.14
C PHE A 127 1.09 4.48 -9.72
N ASP A 128 1.59 5.13 -10.77
CA ASP A 128 2.88 4.81 -11.38
C ASP A 128 3.89 5.91 -11.08
N ARG A 129 5.10 5.51 -10.70
CA ARG A 129 6.24 6.42 -10.56
C ARG A 129 7.09 6.32 -11.82
N SER A 130 7.29 7.44 -12.51
CA SER A 130 8.33 7.52 -13.54
C SER A 130 9.66 7.38 -12.83
N GLN A 131 10.49 6.42 -13.24
CA GLN A 131 11.87 6.38 -12.74
C GLN A 131 12.55 7.71 -13.11
N PRO A 132 13.34 8.32 -12.21
CA PRO A 132 14.30 9.31 -12.67
C PRO A 132 15.21 8.61 -13.70
N ALA A 133 15.42 9.28 -14.83
CA ALA A 133 16.36 8.85 -15.85
C ALA A 133 17.79 8.73 -15.29
#